data_AF-A0A7C6UEX4-F1
#
_entry.id   AF-A0A7C6UEX4-F1
#
_cell.length_a   1.000
_cell.length_b   1.000
_cell.length_c   1.000
_cell.angle_alpha   90.00
_cell.angle_beta   90.00
_cell.angle_gamma   90.00
#
_symmetry.space_group_name_H-M   'P 1'
#
loop_
_entity.id
_entity.type
_entity.pdbx_description
1 polymer ?
#
loop_
_entity_poly.entity_id
_entity_poly.type
_entity_poly.pdbx_seq_one_letter_code
_entity_poly.pdbx_strand_id
1 'polypeptide(L)'
;MKQDSRKETRANKLAATVQGAGVASRLFRLLKTLGLAVLLLGLAVFFLRAGLPWYVGAGLIAIAAGIVVFDVIVLRRTAAVDLNAPVEPAVGDVEPEPGEVLVDTIPAVMQYGKTRSVAVLETGKVLTPENALLITDKAIWAVTVPLPGVNQVVAGTDIGKWQWMSAYQDIIHGLREMISTLSLHEVLKQGRGKRLMGLDEIKSATTLPFTQTISLTRADGKSFGYSIRLKEDYQRAKDIFNIP
;
A
#
# COMPACT_ATOMS: atom_id res chain seq x y z
N MET A 1 12.93 -9.40 -26.72
CA MET A 1 13.28 -8.30 -25.78
C MET A 1 13.71 -8.94 -24.47
N LYS A 2 15.02 -8.93 -24.17
CA LYS A 2 15.58 -9.58 -22.98
C LYS A 2 15.28 -8.74 -21.74
N GLN A 3 14.47 -9.29 -20.85
CA GLN A 3 14.49 -9.01 -19.42
C GLN A 3 15.91 -9.30 -18.92
N ASP A 4 16.69 -8.28 -18.56
CA ASP A 4 17.61 -8.36 -17.42
C ASP A 4 18.43 -7.08 -17.24
N SER A 5 18.01 -6.27 -16.27
CA SER A 5 18.86 -5.76 -15.18
C SER A 5 17.98 -4.87 -14.30
N ARG A 6 16.96 -5.44 -13.64
CA ARG A 6 16.33 -4.74 -12.52
C ARG A 6 17.42 -4.62 -11.46
N LYS A 7 18.11 -3.48 -11.38
CA LYS A 7 18.86 -3.10 -10.18
C LYS A 7 17.96 -3.45 -9.00
N GLU A 8 18.44 -4.26 -8.06
CA GLU A 8 17.67 -4.57 -6.86
C GLU A 8 17.34 -3.27 -6.12
N THR A 9 16.15 -2.74 -6.33
CA THR A 9 15.68 -1.54 -5.65
C THR A 9 15.37 -1.88 -4.19
N ARG A 10 15.41 -0.88 -3.30
CA ARG A 10 15.03 -1.09 -1.89
C ARG A 10 13.57 -1.49 -1.79
N ALA A 11 12.71 -1.00 -2.68
CA ALA A 11 11.30 -1.37 -2.80
C ALA A 11 11.12 -2.86 -3.11
N ASN A 12 11.93 -3.45 -4.01
CA ASN A 12 11.90 -4.88 -4.31
C ASN A 12 12.30 -5.70 -3.08
N LYS A 13 13.41 -5.32 -2.43
CA LYS A 13 13.89 -5.99 -1.20
C LYS A 13 12.87 -5.90 -0.08
N LEU A 14 12.26 -4.73 0.09
CA LEU A 14 11.25 -4.49 1.12
C LEU A 14 10.01 -5.34 0.87
N ALA A 15 9.45 -5.33 -0.34
CA ALA A 15 8.27 -6.11 -0.66
C ALA A 15 8.52 -7.62 -0.46
N ALA A 16 9.66 -8.13 -0.94
CA ALA A 16 10.07 -9.52 -0.73
C ALA A 16 10.32 -9.85 0.76
N THR A 17 10.91 -8.93 1.52
CA THR A 17 11.16 -9.11 2.96
C THR A 17 9.86 -9.11 3.75
N VAL A 18 8.92 -8.23 3.45
CA VAL A 18 7.60 -8.18 4.11
C VAL A 18 6.84 -9.49 3.87
N GLN A 19 6.82 -9.97 2.62
CA GLN A 19 6.19 -11.26 2.31
C GLN A 19 6.94 -12.43 2.96
N GLY A 20 8.27 -12.48 2.85
CA GLY A 20 9.10 -13.55 3.41
C GLY A 20 9.02 -13.62 4.94
N ALA A 21 9.12 -12.49 5.63
CA ALA A 21 8.95 -12.40 7.08
C ALA A 21 7.52 -12.73 7.51
N GLY A 22 6.53 -12.31 6.73
CA GLY A 22 5.12 -12.69 6.92
C GLY A 22 4.93 -14.20 6.85
N VAL A 23 5.44 -14.84 5.79
CA VAL A 23 5.38 -16.30 5.60
C VAL A 23 6.14 -17.03 6.72
N ALA A 24 7.36 -16.60 7.07
CA ALA A 24 8.16 -17.21 8.13
C ALA A 24 7.49 -17.11 9.51
N SER A 25 6.96 -15.93 9.85
CA SER A 25 6.21 -15.72 11.10
C SER A 25 4.98 -16.62 11.17
N ARG A 26 4.27 -16.81 10.04
CA ARG A 26 3.11 -17.70 9.97
C ARG A 26 3.47 -19.19 10.00
N LEU A 27 4.58 -19.60 9.40
CA LEU A 27 5.10 -20.96 9.56
C LEU A 27 5.45 -21.25 11.03
N PHE A 28 6.11 -20.30 11.70
CA PHE A 28 6.42 -20.43 13.11
C PHE A 28 5.16 -20.49 13.99
N ARG A 29 4.14 -19.69 13.66
CA ARG A 29 2.83 -19.79 14.33
C ARG A 29 2.17 -21.14 14.10
N LEU A 30 2.23 -21.67 12.88
CA LEU A 30 1.67 -22.98 12.54
C LEU A 30 2.35 -24.10 13.34
N LEU A 31 3.66 -24.02 13.54
CA LEU A 31 4.38 -24.95 14.43
C LEU A 31 3.88 -24.85 15.88
N LYS A 32 3.64 -23.64 16.38
CA LYS A 32 3.06 -23.45 17.73
C LYS A 32 1.63 -23.96 17.81
N THR A 33 0.79 -23.76 16.79
CA THR A 33 -0.59 -24.24 16.78
C THR A 33 -0.67 -25.75 16.63
N LEU A 34 0.26 -26.38 15.91
CA LEU A 34 0.44 -27.84 15.94
C LEU A 34 0.82 -28.34 17.33
N GLY A 35 1.75 -27.67 18.02
CA GLY A 35 2.08 -28.01 19.41
C GLY A 35 0.88 -27.89 20.36
N LEU A 36 0.09 -26.82 20.22
CA LEU A 36 -1.16 -26.65 20.95
C LEU A 36 -2.19 -27.75 20.60
N ALA A 37 -2.30 -28.14 19.33
CA ALA A 37 -3.20 -29.20 18.89
C ALA A 37 -2.83 -30.55 19.51
N VAL A 38 -1.54 -30.88 19.59
CA VAL A 38 -1.04 -32.09 20.29
C VAL A 38 -1.40 -32.04 21.78
N LEU A 39 -1.24 -30.88 22.42
CA LEU A 39 -1.62 -30.68 23.82
C LEU A 39 -3.13 -30.85 24.04
N LEU A 40 -3.96 -30.28 23.16
CA LEU A 40 -5.42 -30.42 23.21
C LEU A 40 -5.88 -31.87 22.97
N LEU A 41 -5.20 -32.60 22.08
CA LEU A 41 -5.43 -34.03 21.87
C LEU A 41 -5.09 -34.85 23.12
N GLY A 42 -3.96 -34.56 23.76
CA GLY A 42 -3.59 -35.17 25.05
C GLY A 42 -4.63 -34.90 26.14
N LEU A 43 -5.13 -33.66 26.21
CA LEU A 43 -6.17 -33.27 27.16
C LEU A 43 -7.51 -33.98 26.87
N ALA A 44 -7.88 -34.13 25.60
CA ALA A 44 -9.09 -34.85 25.20
C ALA A 44 -9.02 -36.33 25.62
N VAL A 45 -7.87 -36.99 25.42
CA VAL A 45 -7.65 -38.37 25.89
C VAL A 45 -7.70 -38.47 27.41
N PHE A 46 -7.13 -37.50 28.12
CA PHE A 46 -7.19 -37.43 29.58
C PHE A 46 -8.63 -37.28 30.08
N PHE A 47 -9.43 -36.39 29.50
CA PHE A 47 -10.83 -36.20 29.87
C PHE A 47 -11.69 -37.43 29.62
N LEU A 48 -11.48 -38.13 28.50
CA LEU A 48 -12.13 -39.42 28.25
C LEU A 48 -11.81 -40.45 29.34
N ARG A 49 -10.56 -40.50 29.80
CA ARG A 49 -10.16 -41.39 30.91
C ARG A 49 -10.69 -40.97 32.28
N ALA A 50 -10.88 -39.67 32.49
CA ALA A 50 -11.45 -39.12 33.72
C ALA A 50 -12.98 -39.29 33.83
N GLY A 51 -13.63 -39.91 32.83
CA GLY A 51 -15.07 -40.15 32.81
C GLY A 51 -15.90 -38.95 32.34
N LEU A 52 -15.29 -37.93 31.74
CA LEU A 52 -16.02 -36.84 31.12
C LEU A 52 -16.75 -37.32 29.86
N PRO A 53 -17.90 -36.72 29.52
CA PRO A 53 -18.64 -37.06 28.31
C PRO A 53 -17.80 -36.86 27.04
N TRP A 54 -17.92 -37.81 26.10
CA TRP A 54 -17.11 -37.85 24.89
C TRP A 54 -17.21 -36.60 24.01
N TYR A 55 -18.35 -35.90 24.04
CA TYR A 55 -18.57 -34.67 23.27
C TYR A 55 -17.64 -33.53 23.69
N VAL A 56 -17.15 -33.52 24.93
CA VAL A 56 -16.15 -32.53 25.40
C VAL A 56 -14.83 -32.74 24.68
N GLY A 57 -14.38 -34.00 24.57
CA GLY A 57 -13.18 -34.37 23.81
C GLY A 57 -13.34 -34.08 22.31
N ALA A 58 -14.50 -34.41 21.73
CA ALA A 58 -14.80 -34.11 20.34
C ALA A 58 -14.77 -32.60 20.04
N GLY A 59 -15.30 -31.77 20.95
CA GLY A 59 -15.25 -30.31 20.83
C GLY A 59 -13.82 -29.76 20.81
N LEU A 60 -12.93 -30.25 21.67
CA LEU A 60 -11.52 -29.85 21.69
C LEU A 60 -10.79 -30.21 20.39
N ILE A 61 -11.06 -31.41 19.85
CA ILE A 61 -10.51 -31.85 18.57
C ILE A 61 -11.00 -30.95 17.43
N ALA A 62 -12.30 -30.63 17.40
CA ALA A 62 -12.87 -29.74 16.40
C ALA A 62 -12.26 -28.33 16.44
N ILE A 63 -12.06 -27.77 17.63
CA ILE A 63 -11.39 -26.47 17.83
C ILE A 63 -9.94 -26.53 17.33
N ALA A 64 -9.19 -27.57 17.71
CA ALA A 64 -7.80 -27.75 17.28
C ALA A 64 -7.68 -27.83 15.76
N ALA A 65 -8.54 -28.64 15.12
CA ALA A 65 -8.60 -28.75 13.66
C ALA A 65 -8.95 -27.41 13.00
N GLY A 66 -9.94 -26.68 13.54
CA GLY A 66 -10.36 -25.38 13.04
C GLY A 66 -9.24 -24.34 13.05
N ILE A 67 -8.46 -24.27 14.14
CA ILE A 67 -7.31 -23.35 14.26
C ILE A 67 -6.24 -23.67 13.21
N VAL A 68 -5.89 -24.95 13.04
CA VAL A 68 -4.89 -25.38 12.05
C VAL A 68 -5.35 -25.06 10.62
N VAL A 69 -6.61 -25.38 10.29
CA VAL A 69 -7.19 -25.06 8.97
C VAL A 69 -7.16 -23.55 8.71
N PHE A 70 -7.55 -22.74 9.70
CA PHE A 70 -7.51 -21.29 9.60
C PHE A 70 -6.08 -20.79 9.33
N ASP A 71 -5.10 -21.25 10.09
CA ASP A 71 -3.69 -20.88 9.89
C ASP A 71 -3.16 -21.23 8.49
N VAL A 72 -3.50 -22.43 8.00
CA VAL A 72 -3.13 -22.87 6.64
C VAL A 72 -3.76 -21.97 5.57
N ILE A 73 -5.03 -21.59 5.74
CA ILE A 73 -5.72 -20.68 4.80
C ILE A 73 -4.99 -19.33 4.76
N VAL A 74 -4.68 -18.75 5.91
CA VAL A 74 -4.01 -17.44 5.92
C VAL A 74 -2.59 -17.53 5.36
N LEU A 75 -1.83 -18.58 5.68
CA LEU A 75 -0.49 -18.82 5.13
C LEU A 75 -0.51 -18.90 3.60
N ARG A 76 -1.44 -19.69 3.03
CA ARG A 76 -1.61 -19.81 1.58
C ARG A 76 -1.95 -18.47 0.95
N ARG A 77 -2.86 -17.70 1.55
CA ARG A 77 -3.22 -16.37 1.03
C ARG A 77 -2.03 -15.43 1.01
N THR A 78 -1.24 -15.36 2.09
CA THR A 78 -0.04 -14.50 2.16
C THR A 78 1.02 -14.90 1.14
N ALA A 79 1.25 -16.21 0.96
CA ALA A 79 2.22 -16.72 -0.01
C ALA A 79 1.79 -16.52 -1.47
N ALA A 80 0.48 -16.51 -1.73
CA ALA A 80 -0.08 -16.38 -3.08
C ALA A 80 -0.15 -14.92 -3.59
N VAL A 81 0.17 -13.91 -2.77
CA VAL A 81 0.15 -12.52 -3.24
C VAL A 81 1.27 -12.30 -4.25
N ASP A 82 0.90 -12.00 -5.49
CA ASP A 82 1.84 -11.58 -6.51
C ASP A 82 2.20 -10.09 -6.34
N LEU A 83 3.40 -9.85 -5.84
CA LEU A 83 3.94 -8.51 -5.63
C LEU A 83 4.34 -7.82 -6.94
N ASN A 84 4.54 -8.58 -8.02
CA ASN A 84 4.97 -8.07 -9.32
C ASN A 84 3.83 -8.01 -10.34
N ALA A 85 2.61 -8.35 -9.93
CA ALA A 85 1.47 -8.33 -10.82
C ALA A 85 1.39 -6.96 -11.52
N PRO A 86 1.34 -6.92 -12.85
CA PRO A 86 1.18 -5.67 -13.57
C PRO A 86 -0.09 -5.00 -13.06
N VAL A 87 0.07 -3.80 -12.53
CA VAL A 87 -1.07 -3.04 -12.03
C VAL A 87 -1.77 -2.48 -13.25
N GLU A 88 -2.93 -3.02 -13.59
CA GLU A 88 -3.71 -2.53 -14.73
C GLU A 88 -3.98 -1.03 -14.57
N PRO A 89 -3.83 -0.23 -15.65
CA PRO A 89 -4.21 1.17 -15.63
C PRO A 89 -5.69 1.29 -15.25
N ALA A 90 -6.04 2.32 -14.49
CA ALA A 90 -7.43 2.52 -14.10
C ALA A 90 -8.28 2.70 -15.37
N VAL A 91 -9.36 1.92 -15.48
CA VAL A 91 -10.35 2.08 -16.56
C VAL A 91 -11.19 3.31 -16.22
N GLY A 92 -10.77 4.49 -16.69
CA GLY A 92 -11.50 5.75 -16.55
C GLY A 92 -10.64 6.98 -16.86
N ASP A 93 -11.14 7.83 -17.78
CA ASP A 93 -10.81 9.21 -18.16
C ASP A 93 -9.52 9.82 -17.58
N VAL A 94 -8.38 9.24 -17.90
CA VAL A 94 -7.10 9.95 -17.81
C VAL A 94 -6.95 10.79 -19.06
N GLU A 95 -7.82 11.79 -19.22
CA GLU A 95 -7.72 12.77 -20.29
C GLU A 95 -7.21 14.09 -19.71
N PRO A 96 -5.90 14.38 -19.85
CA PRO A 96 -5.41 15.72 -19.59
C PRO A 96 -6.08 16.70 -20.56
N GLU A 97 -6.26 17.93 -20.12
CA GLU A 97 -6.86 18.94 -20.97
C GLU A 97 -5.94 19.27 -22.17
N PRO A 98 -6.48 19.67 -23.32
CA PRO A 98 -5.67 20.03 -24.48
C PRO A 98 -4.62 21.10 -24.12
N GLY A 99 -3.35 20.80 -24.38
CA GLY A 99 -2.21 21.69 -24.10
C GLY A 99 -1.74 21.72 -22.64
N GLU A 100 -2.30 20.89 -21.76
CA GLU A 100 -1.83 20.74 -20.38
C GLU A 100 -0.37 20.26 -20.33
N VAL A 101 0.46 20.99 -19.59
CA VAL A 101 1.90 20.76 -19.47
C VAL A 101 2.30 20.59 -18.01
N LEU A 102 3.22 19.66 -17.77
CA LEU A 102 3.78 19.43 -16.46
C LEU A 102 4.64 20.63 -16.04
N VAL A 103 4.33 21.23 -14.90
CA VAL A 103 5.04 22.38 -14.32
C VAL A 103 5.98 21.91 -13.21
N ASP A 104 5.48 21.11 -12.28
CA ASP A 104 6.26 20.61 -11.14
C ASP A 104 5.78 19.24 -10.66
N THR A 105 6.55 18.62 -9.76
CA THR A 105 6.24 17.34 -9.14
C THR A 105 6.61 17.32 -7.67
N ILE A 106 5.80 16.63 -6.88
CA ILE A 106 6.10 16.34 -5.48
C ILE A 106 6.15 14.81 -5.35
N PRO A 107 7.33 14.20 -5.37
CA PRO A 107 7.46 12.76 -5.20
C PRO A 107 7.25 12.34 -3.73
N ALA A 108 7.10 11.03 -3.52
CA ALA A 108 7.03 10.42 -2.19
C ALA A 108 6.02 11.12 -1.27
N VAL A 109 4.79 11.22 -1.73
CA VAL A 109 3.65 11.66 -0.92
C VAL A 109 2.85 10.47 -0.41
N MET A 110 2.01 10.71 0.60
CA MET A 110 1.06 9.74 1.11
C MET A 110 -0.24 10.45 1.45
N GLN A 111 -1.37 9.97 0.92
CA GLN A 111 -2.65 10.58 1.25
C GLN A 111 -2.97 10.45 2.75
N TYR A 112 -3.40 11.57 3.35
CA TYR A 112 -3.76 11.68 4.76
C TYR A 112 -5.29 11.82 4.92
N GLY A 113 -5.82 11.34 6.05
CA GLY A 113 -7.23 11.55 6.45
C GLY A 113 -8.28 10.62 5.84
N LYS A 114 -7.88 9.59 5.08
CA LYS A 114 -8.78 8.56 4.54
C LYS A 114 -8.28 7.14 4.84
N THR A 115 -9.19 6.17 4.85
CA THR A 115 -8.83 4.74 4.95
C THR A 115 -7.95 4.34 3.76
N ARG A 116 -6.67 4.12 4.04
CA ARG A 116 -5.66 3.84 3.02
C ARG A 116 -5.71 2.39 2.53
N SER A 117 -5.98 1.44 3.41
CA SER A 117 -5.85 0.02 3.11
C SER A 117 -6.99 -0.80 3.73
N VAL A 118 -7.41 -1.85 3.02
CA VAL A 118 -8.38 -2.85 3.51
C VAL A 118 -7.74 -4.22 3.41
N ALA A 119 -7.78 -4.99 4.50
CA ALA A 119 -7.23 -6.34 4.57
C ALA A 119 -8.22 -7.32 5.18
N VAL A 120 -8.29 -8.51 4.59
CA VAL A 120 -9.08 -9.65 5.09
C VAL A 120 -8.16 -10.84 5.17
N LEU A 121 -8.09 -11.45 6.35
CA LEU A 121 -7.10 -12.50 6.63
C LEU A 121 -5.69 -12.04 6.25
N GLU A 122 -5.31 -10.83 6.69
CA GLU A 122 -3.99 -10.21 6.52
C GLU A 122 -3.52 -9.94 5.08
N THR A 123 -4.34 -10.25 4.08
CA THR A 123 -4.07 -9.91 2.69
C THR A 123 -5.12 -8.95 2.19
N GLY A 124 -4.74 -8.02 1.33
CA GLY A 124 -5.64 -6.92 0.98
C GLY A 124 -5.09 -5.97 -0.05
N LYS A 125 -5.79 -4.86 -0.24
CA LYS A 125 -5.44 -3.82 -1.20
C LYS A 125 -5.31 -2.46 -0.53
N VAL A 126 -4.41 -1.65 -1.06
CA VAL A 126 -4.30 -0.22 -0.76
C VAL A 126 -5.30 0.50 -1.67
N LEU A 127 -6.32 1.12 -1.07
CA LEU A 127 -7.37 1.85 -1.77
C LEU A 127 -6.85 3.15 -2.39
N THR A 128 -5.88 3.78 -1.73
CA THR A 128 -5.26 5.04 -2.14
C THR A 128 -3.74 4.87 -2.28
N PRO A 129 -3.30 4.16 -3.34
CA PRO A 129 -1.89 3.83 -3.55
C PRO A 129 -1.07 4.99 -4.10
N GLU A 130 -1.66 6.18 -4.28
CA GLU A 130 -0.98 7.34 -4.84
C GLU A 130 0.22 7.71 -3.96
N ASN A 131 1.36 7.92 -4.61
CA ASN A 131 2.65 8.14 -3.95
C ASN A 131 3.47 9.28 -4.56
N ALA A 132 2.92 9.99 -5.55
CA ALA A 132 3.45 11.24 -6.08
C ALA A 132 2.31 12.19 -6.50
N LEU A 133 2.59 13.49 -6.50
CA LEU A 133 1.73 14.52 -7.10
C LEU A 133 2.42 15.07 -8.34
N LEU A 134 1.65 15.25 -9.41
CA LEU A 134 2.03 16.01 -10.59
C LEU A 134 1.23 17.31 -10.58
N ILE A 135 1.93 18.42 -10.78
CA ILE A 135 1.37 19.76 -10.85
C ILE A 135 1.53 20.21 -12.29
N THR A 136 0.42 20.43 -12.98
CA THR A 136 0.39 20.97 -14.32
C THR A 136 0.03 22.45 -14.28
N ASP A 137 0.03 23.11 -15.42
CA ASP A 137 -0.45 24.48 -15.58
C ASP A 137 -1.97 24.61 -15.33
N LYS A 138 -2.70 23.49 -15.27
CA LYS A 138 -4.16 23.47 -15.15
C LYS A 138 -4.69 22.73 -13.93
N ALA A 139 -4.03 21.66 -13.50
CA ALA A 139 -4.57 20.75 -12.52
C ALA A 139 -3.49 20.08 -11.66
N ILE A 140 -3.97 19.48 -10.57
CA ILE A 140 -3.16 18.64 -9.69
C ILE A 140 -3.62 17.20 -9.85
N TRP A 141 -2.68 16.33 -10.16
CA TRP A 141 -2.91 14.90 -10.34
C TRP A 141 -2.17 14.11 -9.26
N ALA A 142 -2.87 13.18 -8.63
CA ALA A 142 -2.23 12.17 -7.80
C ALA A 142 -1.93 10.93 -8.64
N VAL A 143 -0.69 10.45 -8.59
CA VAL A 143 -0.23 9.29 -9.35
C VAL A 143 0.44 8.26 -8.44
N THR A 144 0.39 7.01 -8.86
CA THR A 144 1.10 5.88 -8.27
C THR A 144 2.27 5.50 -9.17
N VAL A 145 3.48 5.81 -8.74
CA VAL A 145 4.70 5.24 -9.32
C VAL A 145 4.68 3.73 -9.12
N PRO A 146 4.78 2.92 -10.20
CA PRO A 146 4.65 1.47 -10.11
C PRO A 146 5.87 0.87 -9.43
N LEU A 147 5.68 0.42 -8.20
CA LEU A 147 6.66 -0.36 -7.41
C LEU A 147 6.03 -1.69 -6.99
N PRO A 148 6.82 -2.76 -6.75
CA PRO A 148 6.25 -4.05 -6.38
C PRO A 148 5.40 -3.97 -5.11
N GLY A 149 4.18 -4.47 -5.20
CA GLY A 149 3.22 -4.50 -4.09
C GLY A 149 2.74 -3.12 -3.63
N VAL A 150 2.99 -2.02 -4.36
CA VAL A 150 2.60 -0.64 -3.93
C VAL A 150 1.12 -0.51 -3.59
N ASN A 151 0.27 -1.34 -4.21
CA ASN A 151 -1.17 -1.40 -4.02
C ASN A 151 -1.65 -2.60 -3.17
N GLN A 152 -0.74 -3.33 -2.51
CA GLN A 152 -1.06 -4.56 -1.78
C GLN A 152 -0.85 -4.42 -0.27
N VAL A 153 -1.65 -5.16 0.47
CA VAL A 153 -1.42 -5.48 1.88
C VAL A 153 -1.03 -6.94 2.00
N VAL A 154 0.09 -7.24 2.64
CA VAL A 154 0.61 -8.60 2.82
C VAL A 154 0.99 -8.81 4.27
N ALA A 155 0.51 -9.90 4.88
CA ALA A 155 0.73 -10.18 6.30
C ALA A 155 0.36 -8.99 7.21
N GLY A 156 -0.76 -8.30 6.90
CA GLY A 156 -1.24 -7.13 7.63
C GLY A 156 -0.45 -5.84 7.37
N THR A 157 0.51 -5.88 6.45
CA THR A 157 1.43 -4.79 6.17
C THR A 157 1.08 -4.08 4.87
N ASP A 158 0.76 -2.78 4.94
CA ASP A 158 0.61 -1.90 3.78
C ASP A 158 1.99 -1.63 3.16
N ILE A 159 2.28 -2.29 2.03
CA ILE A 159 3.59 -2.20 1.37
C ILE A 159 3.85 -0.78 0.84
N GLY A 160 2.85 -0.12 0.27
CA GLY A 160 3.00 1.24 -0.26
C GLY A 160 3.37 2.25 0.84
N LYS A 161 2.80 2.12 2.04
CA LYS A 161 3.20 2.92 3.21
C LYS A 161 4.65 2.65 3.61
N TRP A 162 5.08 1.39 3.65
CA TRP A 162 6.46 1.05 3.99
C TRP A 162 7.47 1.51 2.94
N GLN A 163 7.10 1.46 1.66
CA GLN A 163 7.89 2.05 0.59
C GLN A 163 8.04 3.56 0.77
N TRP A 164 6.96 4.26 1.10
CA TRP A 164 7.03 5.69 1.42
C TRP A 164 7.94 5.98 2.63
N MET A 165 7.95 5.13 3.66
CA MET A 165 8.80 5.34 4.84
C MET A 165 10.29 5.06 4.56
N SER A 166 10.60 3.97 3.87
CA SER A 166 11.94 3.36 3.83
C SER A 166 12.56 3.24 2.42
N ALA A 167 11.74 3.27 1.37
CA ALA A 167 12.16 3.15 -0.02
C ALA A 167 11.72 4.36 -0.88
N TYR A 168 11.54 5.53 -0.26
CA TYR A 168 11.06 6.75 -0.94
C TYR A 168 11.95 7.18 -2.10
N GLN A 169 13.25 6.87 -2.03
CA GLN A 169 14.18 7.11 -3.12
C GLN A 169 13.75 6.37 -4.39
N ASP A 170 13.24 5.14 -4.28
CA ASP A 170 12.79 4.37 -5.47
C ASP A 170 11.54 5.00 -6.09
N ILE A 171 10.67 5.61 -5.27
CA ILE A 171 9.52 6.41 -5.77
C ILE A 171 10.04 7.62 -6.57
N ILE A 172 11.01 8.35 -6.03
CA ILE A 172 11.61 9.54 -6.69
C ILE A 172 12.27 9.16 -8.02
N HIS A 173 13.09 8.09 -8.02
CA HIS A 173 13.78 7.65 -9.23
C HIS A 173 12.80 7.14 -10.28
N GLY A 174 11.83 6.32 -9.88
CA GLY A 174 10.80 5.81 -10.79
C GLY A 174 9.94 6.93 -11.38
N LEU A 175 9.56 7.92 -10.58
CA LEU A 175 8.81 9.09 -11.08
C LEU A 175 9.63 9.88 -12.11
N ARG A 176 10.90 10.16 -11.81
CA ARG A 176 11.80 10.89 -12.71
C ARG A 176 11.99 10.13 -14.03
N GLU A 177 12.17 8.81 -13.95
CA GLU A 177 12.30 7.95 -15.12
C GLU A 177 11.03 8.03 -15.99
N MET A 178 9.85 7.84 -15.39
CA MET A 178 8.56 7.96 -16.10
C MET A 178 8.42 9.31 -16.81
N ILE A 179 8.70 10.42 -16.12
CA ILE A 179 8.54 11.77 -16.70
C ILE A 179 9.57 12.03 -17.80
N SER A 180 10.78 11.49 -17.68
CA SER A 180 11.84 11.68 -18.68
C SER A 180 11.64 10.85 -19.95
N THR A 181 10.85 9.77 -19.88
CA THR A 181 10.70 8.79 -20.97
C THR A 181 9.32 8.78 -21.61
N LEU A 182 8.29 9.27 -20.91
CA LEU A 182 6.90 9.20 -21.32
C LEU A 182 6.30 10.60 -21.45
N SER A 183 5.28 10.74 -22.29
CA SER A 183 4.45 11.95 -22.32
C SER A 183 3.60 12.04 -21.06
N LEU A 184 3.12 13.24 -20.70
CA LEU A 184 2.24 13.44 -19.54
C LEU A 184 1.04 12.49 -19.54
N HIS A 185 0.39 12.31 -20.69
CA HIS A 185 -0.73 11.38 -20.84
C HIS A 185 -0.33 9.93 -20.50
N GLU A 186 0.82 9.47 -20.98
CA GLU A 186 1.31 8.12 -20.66
C GLU A 186 1.76 7.99 -19.19
N VAL A 187 2.36 9.02 -18.61
CA VAL A 187 2.67 9.05 -17.16
C VAL A 187 1.41 8.92 -16.34
N LEU A 188 0.36 9.70 -16.65
CA LEU A 188 -0.91 9.64 -15.94
C LEU A 188 -1.57 8.27 -16.14
N LYS A 189 -1.55 7.71 -17.36
CA LYS A 189 -2.14 6.40 -17.64
C LYS A 189 -1.45 5.27 -16.86
N GLN A 190 -0.12 5.19 -16.95
CA GLN A 190 0.67 4.18 -16.23
C GLN A 190 0.62 4.40 -14.71
N GLY A 191 0.61 5.66 -14.29
CA GLY A 191 0.53 6.06 -12.89
C GLY A 191 -0.87 6.00 -12.30
N ARG A 192 -1.90 5.57 -13.04
CA ARG A 192 -3.32 5.58 -12.59
C ARG A 192 -3.73 6.96 -12.05
N GLY A 193 -3.36 7.98 -12.81
CA GLY A 193 -3.52 9.38 -12.46
C GLY A 193 -4.96 9.70 -12.11
N LYS A 194 -5.12 10.34 -10.97
CA LYS A 194 -6.40 10.81 -10.47
C LYS A 194 -6.38 12.32 -10.37
N ARG A 195 -7.22 12.99 -11.15
CA ARG A 195 -7.38 14.44 -11.07
C ARG A 195 -7.94 14.79 -9.70
N LEU A 196 -7.19 15.57 -8.93
CA LEU A 196 -7.60 16.01 -7.60
C LEU A 196 -8.44 17.27 -7.69
N MET A 197 -8.00 18.26 -8.46
CA MET A 197 -8.66 19.55 -8.72
C MET A 197 -7.92 20.34 -9.79
N GLY A 198 -8.61 21.32 -10.39
CA GLY A 198 -7.97 22.41 -11.13
C GLY A 198 -7.22 23.35 -10.19
N LEU A 199 -6.21 24.07 -10.69
CA LEU A 199 -5.48 25.06 -9.89
C LEU A 199 -6.37 26.25 -9.51
N ASP A 200 -7.28 26.63 -10.38
CA ASP A 200 -8.30 27.67 -10.19
C ASP A 200 -9.39 27.26 -9.19
N GLU A 201 -9.60 25.96 -8.98
CA GLU A 201 -10.57 25.44 -8.03
C GLU A 201 -10.09 25.47 -6.56
N ILE A 202 -8.82 25.79 -6.32
CA ILE A 202 -8.21 25.83 -4.99
C ILE A 202 -8.77 27.03 -4.22
N LYS A 203 -9.58 26.76 -3.20
CA LYS A 203 -10.12 27.78 -2.30
C LYS A 203 -9.14 28.13 -1.19
N SER A 204 -8.48 27.11 -0.63
CA SER A 204 -7.49 27.30 0.43
C SER A 204 -6.48 26.16 0.47
N ALA A 205 -5.26 26.48 0.89
CA ALA A 205 -4.18 25.53 1.10
C ALA A 205 -3.63 25.72 2.52
N THR A 206 -3.58 24.64 3.29
CA THR A 206 -3.09 24.66 4.69
C THR A 206 -1.98 23.64 4.87
N THR A 207 -1.16 23.84 5.90
CA THR A 207 -0.08 22.91 6.25
C THR A 207 -0.13 22.48 7.71
N LEU A 208 0.43 21.30 7.97
CA LEU A 208 0.72 20.77 9.29
C LEU A 208 2.23 20.49 9.38
N PRO A 209 3.02 21.40 9.97
CA PRO A 209 4.48 21.31 9.96
C PRO A 209 5.05 20.04 10.60
N PHE A 210 4.44 19.58 11.71
CA PHE A 210 4.90 18.38 12.43
C PHE A 210 4.83 17.10 11.60
N THR A 211 3.83 17.00 10.72
CA THR A 211 3.61 15.84 9.86
C THR A 211 3.97 16.11 8.40
N GLN A 212 4.61 17.25 8.11
CA GLN A 212 4.96 17.70 6.75
C GLN A 212 3.80 17.49 5.76
N THR A 213 2.59 17.86 6.18
CA THR A 213 1.37 17.59 5.42
C THR A 213 0.85 18.87 4.78
N ILE A 214 0.48 18.80 3.51
CA ILE A 214 -0.28 19.81 2.81
C ILE A 214 -1.74 19.36 2.71
N SER A 215 -2.69 20.29 2.83
CA SER A 215 -4.11 20.04 2.63
C SER A 215 -4.69 21.10 1.72
N LEU A 216 -5.22 20.66 0.59
CA LEU A 216 -5.83 21.51 -0.42
C LEU A 216 -7.34 21.37 -0.33
N THR A 217 -8.06 22.49 -0.21
CA THR A 217 -9.52 22.51 -0.15
C THR A 217 -10.07 23.17 -1.40
N ARG A 218 -10.96 22.46 -2.09
CA ARG A 218 -11.65 22.91 -3.28
C ARG A 218 -12.81 23.86 -2.90
N ALA A 219 -13.25 24.68 -3.84
CA ALA A 219 -14.44 25.54 -3.69
C ALA A 219 -15.72 24.80 -3.24
N ASP A 220 -15.89 23.52 -3.62
CA ASP A 220 -17.02 22.67 -3.23
C ASP A 220 -16.91 22.09 -1.80
N GLY A 221 -15.85 22.44 -1.06
CA GLY A 221 -15.60 21.99 0.30
C GLY A 221 -14.87 20.64 0.40
N LYS A 222 -14.54 19.96 -0.72
CA LYS A 222 -13.71 18.74 -0.67
C LYS A 222 -12.26 19.08 -0.36
N SER A 223 -11.69 18.40 0.63
CA SER A 223 -10.28 18.54 0.99
C SER A 223 -9.46 17.31 0.64
N PHE A 224 -8.23 17.53 0.20
CA PHE A 224 -7.26 16.51 -0.17
C PHE A 224 -5.96 16.76 0.59
N GLY A 225 -5.65 15.87 1.55
CA GLY A 225 -4.45 15.96 2.37
C GLY A 225 -3.36 14.99 1.90
N TYR A 226 -2.12 15.44 1.84
CA TYR A 226 -0.95 14.62 1.51
C TYR A 226 0.22 14.92 2.44
N SER A 227 0.74 13.88 3.09
CA SER A 227 1.99 13.94 3.85
C SER A 227 3.16 13.75 2.90
N ILE A 228 4.14 14.66 2.96
CA ILE A 228 5.32 14.68 2.10
C ILE A 228 6.50 14.11 2.89
N ARG A 229 7.29 13.25 2.25
CA ARG A 229 8.37 12.54 2.96
C ARG A 229 9.58 13.43 3.25
N LEU A 230 9.94 14.27 2.29
CA LEU A 230 11.14 15.09 2.29
C LEU A 230 10.81 16.55 2.63
N LYS A 231 11.67 17.18 3.44
CA LYS A 231 11.46 18.55 3.90
C LYS A 231 11.61 19.55 2.75
N GLU A 232 12.49 19.25 1.81
CA GLU A 232 12.74 20.05 0.61
C GLU A 232 11.50 20.04 -0.30
N ASP A 233 10.89 18.87 -0.49
CA ASP A 233 9.64 18.74 -1.26
C ASP A 233 8.46 19.36 -0.54
N TYR A 234 8.45 19.34 0.80
CA TYR A 234 7.45 20.04 1.59
C TYR A 234 7.58 21.57 1.44
N GLN A 235 8.80 22.12 1.47
CA GLN A 235 9.01 23.55 1.22
C GLN A 235 8.63 23.92 -0.22
N ARG A 236 9.04 23.11 -1.20
CA ARG A 236 8.64 23.28 -2.60
C ARG A 236 7.12 23.30 -2.75
N ALA A 237 6.41 22.41 -2.07
CA ALA A 237 4.95 22.38 -2.08
C ALA A 237 4.34 23.66 -1.49
N LYS A 238 4.94 24.22 -0.43
CA LYS A 238 4.52 25.53 0.10
C LYS A 238 4.69 26.63 -0.94
N ASP A 239 5.82 26.63 -1.65
CA ASP A 239 6.10 27.63 -2.67
C ASP A 239 5.13 27.51 -3.86
N ILE A 240 4.87 26.29 -4.35
CA ILE A 240 3.91 26.01 -5.43
C ILE A 240 2.50 26.48 -5.08
N PHE A 241 2.06 26.22 -3.85
CA PHE A 241 0.68 26.52 -3.40
C PHE A 241 0.56 27.85 -2.65
N ASN A 242 1.61 28.68 -2.64
CA ASN A 242 1.68 29.97 -1.93
C ASN A 242 1.25 29.87 -0.45
N ILE A 243 1.70 28.82 0.25
CA ILE A 243 1.37 28.59 1.67
C ILE A 243 2.45 29.27 2.54
N PRO A 244 2.06 30.11 3.52
CA PRO A 244 3.00 30.76 4.43
C PRO A 244 3.81 29.78 5.29
#